data_AF-C4RQA9-F1
#
_entry.id   AF-C4RQA9-F1
#
_cell.length_a   1.000
_cell.length_b   1.000
_cell.length_c   1.000
_cell.angle_alpha   90.00
_cell.angle_beta   90.00
_cell.angle_gamma   90.00
#
_symmetry.space_group_name_H-M   'P 1'
#
loop_
_entity.id
_entity.type
_entity.pdbx_description
1 polymer ?
#
loop_
_entity_poly.entity_id
_entity_poly.type
_entity_poly.pdbx_seq_one_letter_code
_entity_poly.pdbx_strand_id
1 'polypeptide(L)'
;MSPASPGRWRASSWAGLKGRHPHDRRHPGPRLRADPSADRAAARRRATHTGNRPDGGGAGFAGGGAATRGDRGHVRGGHPRRGVAGRYLRHPRRPVACGPAAPGFGVIPADMASVDVVPTDEALAIVVARARRIPDRYRTFTESRESARRLHRMPDELLDRLLALGFPHGTDGTEPTFYTNDLRNACEELGLPSPQRSAIMLMGAALEAGARETVVRRTVDLHARCPAPGHDGDCGFTLAPSLASNNRVTRFTPMSAAHCRLTVELPGGRVSQFTGAHRELLAELDDVHFARLPHALADDPGFLRDAKLADCQSGARFLVERAASYGVSARMAFGILLTQPFSNTHAWAELDVGGEWLVADPLSLAVLARWGVLDPAAWPPCRSPHGSHWKLGEGVEALVRHGGRPAPVSLITRHG
;
A
#
# COMPACT_ATOMS: atom_id res chain seq x y z
N MET A 1 4.89 21.12 38.77
CA MET A 1 4.52 20.57 37.44
C MET A 1 5.08 19.16 37.37
N SER A 2 4.23 18.14 37.47
CA SER A 2 4.63 16.73 37.38
C SER A 2 4.98 16.37 35.94
N PRO A 3 6.02 15.55 35.69
CA PRO A 3 6.32 15.07 34.35
C PRO A 3 5.21 14.11 33.88
N ALA A 4 4.68 14.36 32.68
CA ALA A 4 3.75 13.46 32.01
C ALA A 4 4.38 12.06 31.89
N SER A 5 3.63 11.03 32.27
CA SER A 5 4.06 9.64 32.12
C SER A 5 4.17 9.28 30.63
N PRO A 6 5.19 8.53 30.19
CA PRO A 6 5.27 8.08 28.81
C PRO A 6 4.04 7.20 28.50
N GLY A 7 3.22 7.64 27.54
CA GLY A 7 2.10 6.87 27.01
C GLY A 7 2.58 5.47 26.63
N ARG A 8 1.99 4.45 27.26
CA ARG A 8 2.38 3.06 27.05
C ARG A 8 1.75 2.54 25.77
N TRP A 9 2.55 1.95 24.89
CA TRP A 9 2.04 0.94 23.97
C TRP A 9 1.39 -0.14 24.83
N ARG A 10 0.07 -0.26 24.73
CA ARG A 10 -0.64 -1.39 25.33
C ARG A 10 -0.51 -2.55 24.35
N ALA A 11 0.57 -3.32 24.48
CA ALA A 11 0.50 -4.71 24.13
C ALA A 11 -0.52 -5.33 25.09
N SER A 12 -1.62 -5.88 24.57
CA SER A 12 -2.52 -6.72 25.38
C SER A 12 -1.64 -7.75 26.10
N SER A 13 -1.71 -7.74 27.43
CA SER A 13 -0.82 -8.49 28.31
C SER A 13 -0.84 -9.99 27.95
N TRP A 14 0.32 -10.50 27.55
CA TRP A 14 0.59 -11.93 27.41
C TRP A 14 0.87 -12.52 28.80
N ALA A 15 -0.08 -13.30 29.32
CA ALA A 15 0.15 -14.30 30.36
C ALA A 15 -0.04 -15.68 29.71
N GLY A 16 0.92 -16.57 29.94
CA GLY A 16 1.20 -17.73 29.09
C GLY A 16 0.11 -18.79 28.97
N LEU A 17 0.14 -19.48 27.84
CA LEU A 17 -0.46 -20.79 27.63
C LEU A 17 0.54 -21.67 26.88
N LYS A 18 1.33 -22.43 27.64
CA LYS A 18 1.90 -23.70 27.19
C LYS A 18 0.75 -24.71 27.17
N GLY A 19 0.29 -25.09 25.98
CA GLY A 19 -0.82 -26.03 25.79
C GLY A 19 -0.51 -27.03 24.69
N ARG A 20 -0.43 -28.30 25.08
CA ARG A 20 -0.04 -29.51 24.34
C ARG A 20 -0.81 -29.75 23.01
N HIS A 21 -0.11 -30.36 22.05
CA HIS A 21 -0.70 -31.14 20.95
C HIS A 21 -1.64 -32.24 21.46
N PRO A 22 -2.66 -32.60 20.66
CA PRO A 22 -2.65 -33.97 20.13
C PRO A 22 -3.13 -34.12 18.68
N HIS A 23 -2.41 -34.98 17.95
CA HIS A 23 -2.84 -36.05 17.05
C HIS A 23 -4.22 -36.02 16.33
N ASP A 24 -4.11 -36.18 15.01
CA ASP A 24 -4.62 -37.34 14.25
C ASP A 24 -6.13 -37.51 14.07
N ARG A 25 -6.65 -37.17 12.88
CA ARG A 25 -7.84 -37.81 12.28
C ARG A 25 -7.76 -37.88 10.75
N ARG A 26 -7.27 -39.04 10.30
CA ARG A 26 -7.83 -39.94 9.26
C ARG A 26 -8.83 -39.36 8.25
N HIS A 27 -8.45 -39.48 6.98
CA HIS A 27 -9.33 -39.55 5.80
C HIS A 27 -10.35 -40.69 5.87
N PRO A 28 -11.49 -40.53 5.17
CA PRO A 28 -11.98 -41.60 4.31
C PRO A 28 -12.12 -41.13 2.86
N GLY A 29 -11.77 -42.03 1.94
CA GLY A 29 -11.75 -41.86 0.49
C GLY A 29 -13.13 -41.91 -0.19
N PRO A 30 -13.18 -42.27 -1.49
CA PRO A 30 -13.94 -41.55 -2.50
C PRO A 30 -15.37 -42.07 -2.69
N ARG A 31 -16.27 -41.19 -3.16
CA ARG A 31 -17.53 -41.59 -3.76
C ARG A 31 -17.50 -41.43 -5.28
N LEU A 32 -18.14 -42.41 -5.90
CA LEU A 32 -18.12 -42.80 -7.30
C LEU A 32 -18.73 -41.77 -8.25
N ARG A 33 -18.29 -41.93 -9.51
CA ARG A 33 -18.78 -41.31 -10.74
C ARG A 33 -20.31 -41.35 -10.88
N ALA A 34 -20.87 -40.28 -11.44
CA ALA A 34 -22.07 -40.33 -12.26
C ALA A 34 -21.74 -39.67 -13.61
N ASP A 35 -22.20 -40.33 -14.66
CA ASP A 35 -21.96 -40.12 -16.09
C ASP A 35 -22.71 -38.88 -16.63
N PRO A 36 -22.23 -38.21 -17.71
CA PRO A 36 -22.82 -37.00 -18.27
C PRO A 36 -23.68 -37.31 -19.50
N SER A 37 -24.99 -37.04 -19.46
CA SER A 37 -25.82 -36.81 -20.66
C SER A 37 -27.23 -36.33 -20.27
N ALA A 38 -27.86 -35.53 -21.13
CA ALA A 38 -29.08 -34.72 -20.96
C ALA A 38 -28.82 -33.37 -20.25
N ASP A 39 -29.07 -32.17 -20.78
CA ASP A 39 -29.96 -31.75 -21.85
C ASP A 39 -29.40 -30.51 -22.58
N ARG A 40 -29.19 -30.65 -23.89
CA ARG A 40 -29.27 -29.53 -24.84
C ARG A 40 -30.61 -29.62 -25.53
N ALA A 41 -31.60 -28.82 -25.13
CA ALA A 41 -32.67 -28.34 -26.01
C ALA A 41 -33.68 -27.47 -25.24
N ALA A 42 -33.56 -26.15 -25.34
CA ALA A 42 -34.72 -25.24 -25.38
C ALA A 42 -34.27 -23.85 -25.81
N ALA A 43 -34.17 -23.68 -27.12
CA ALA A 43 -34.16 -22.37 -27.75
C ALA A 43 -35.60 -21.83 -27.88
N ARG A 44 -35.74 -20.51 -27.69
CA ARG A 44 -36.75 -19.62 -28.30
C ARG A 44 -38.22 -19.77 -27.84
N ARG A 45 -38.69 -18.71 -27.18
CA ARG A 45 -39.89 -17.89 -27.52
C ARG A 45 -39.84 -16.62 -26.64
N ARG A 46 -39.76 -15.43 -27.26
CA ARG A 46 -40.84 -14.40 -27.41
C ARG A 46 -41.19 -13.73 -26.07
N ALA A 47 -41.40 -12.43 -25.92
CA ALA A 47 -41.52 -11.30 -26.84
C ALA A 47 -41.48 -9.98 -26.04
N THR A 48 -41.08 -8.92 -26.74
CA THR A 48 -41.49 -7.50 -26.62
C THR A 48 -42.49 -7.07 -25.53
N HIS A 49 -42.14 -6.01 -24.79
CA HIS A 49 -43.00 -4.92 -24.30
C HIS A 49 -42.12 -3.65 -24.21
N THR A 50 -42.26 -2.62 -25.07
CA THR A 50 -43.12 -1.43 -24.90
C THR A 50 -43.09 -0.93 -23.45
N GLY A 51 -42.40 0.16 -23.10
CA GLY A 51 -42.70 1.52 -23.54
C GLY A 51 -43.73 2.13 -22.58
N ASN A 52 -43.29 2.99 -21.65
CA ASN A 52 -44.11 4.11 -21.14
C ASN A 52 -43.28 5.07 -20.26
N ARG A 53 -43.24 6.32 -20.71
CA ARG A 53 -43.10 7.53 -19.89
C ARG A 53 -44.34 7.70 -18.99
N PRO A 54 -44.23 8.49 -17.93
CA PRO A 54 -45.08 9.68 -17.92
C PRO A 54 -44.34 10.96 -17.55
N ASP A 55 -44.74 12.03 -18.24
CA ASP A 55 -44.56 13.43 -17.84
C ASP A 55 -45.63 13.83 -16.80
N GLY A 56 -45.30 14.87 -16.02
CA GLY A 56 -46.21 15.66 -15.18
C GLY A 56 -46.10 15.31 -13.69
N GLY A 57 -45.85 16.23 -12.76
CA GLY A 57 -45.91 17.69 -12.78
C GLY A 57 -46.50 18.16 -11.45
N GLY A 58 -45.94 19.21 -10.85
CA GLY A 58 -46.69 20.15 -10.01
C GLY A 58 -46.49 20.11 -8.48
N ALA A 59 -46.11 21.29 -7.97
CA ALA A 59 -46.31 21.86 -6.63
C ALA A 59 -45.64 21.14 -5.43
N GLY A 60 -44.86 21.78 -4.55
CA GLY A 60 -44.90 23.16 -4.10
C GLY A 60 -45.28 23.15 -2.62
N PHE A 61 -44.33 23.38 -1.71
CA PHE A 61 -44.63 23.91 -0.38
C PHE A 61 -43.43 24.67 0.18
N ALA A 62 -43.74 25.91 0.58
CA ALA A 62 -42.88 26.87 1.25
C ALA A 62 -43.07 26.79 2.78
N GLY A 63 -42.10 27.35 3.50
CA GLY A 63 -42.15 27.66 4.94
C GLY A 63 -40.84 27.25 5.61
N GLY A 64 -40.01 28.11 6.20
CA GLY A 64 -40.22 29.45 6.74
C GLY A 64 -39.87 29.45 8.25
N GLY A 65 -39.00 30.36 8.68
CA GLY A 65 -38.76 30.70 10.11
C GLY A 65 -37.27 30.61 10.52
N ALA A 66 -36.53 31.72 10.50
CA ALA A 66 -36.33 32.71 11.59
C ALA A 66 -35.20 32.26 12.57
N ALA A 67 -34.00 32.83 12.54
CA ALA A 67 -33.57 34.16 13.00
C ALA A 67 -33.69 34.37 14.52
N THR A 68 -32.54 34.35 15.23
CA THR A 68 -32.34 35.13 16.46
C THR A 68 -30.93 35.73 16.49
N ARG A 69 -30.92 37.07 16.58
CA ARG A 69 -29.82 37.96 16.96
C ARG A 69 -29.51 37.84 18.46
N GLY A 70 -28.30 38.25 18.82
CA GLY A 70 -27.87 38.65 20.17
C GLY A 70 -26.49 38.06 20.48
N ASP A 71 -25.47 38.76 20.94
CA ASP A 71 -25.42 40.10 21.52
C ASP A 71 -23.96 40.58 21.56
N ARG A 72 -23.74 41.89 21.55
CA ARG A 72 -22.43 42.54 21.70
C ARG A 72 -22.14 42.77 23.18
N GLY A 73 -20.92 42.43 23.62
CA GLY A 73 -20.39 42.85 24.92
C GLY A 73 -18.96 43.37 24.80
N HIS A 74 -18.81 44.69 24.76
CA HIS A 74 -17.57 45.38 25.14
C HIS A 74 -17.54 45.54 26.66
N VAL A 75 -16.36 45.48 27.31
CA VAL A 75 -15.81 46.56 28.16
C VAL A 75 -14.40 46.18 28.69
N ARG A 76 -13.56 47.22 28.60
CA ARG A 76 -12.23 47.56 29.10
C ARG A 76 -11.72 46.98 30.44
N GLY A 77 -10.39 46.86 30.51
CA GLY A 77 -9.57 47.59 31.49
C GLY A 77 -8.76 46.77 32.50
N GLY A 78 -7.44 46.99 32.58
CA GLY A 78 -6.61 46.57 33.71
C GLY A 78 -5.11 46.47 33.42
N HIS A 79 -4.36 47.50 33.83
CA HIS A 79 -2.90 47.69 33.64
C HIS A 79 -2.07 47.02 34.80
N PRO A 80 -0.72 47.14 34.86
CA PRO A 80 0.21 46.03 35.09
C PRO A 80 0.81 46.00 36.51
N ARG A 81 1.38 44.86 36.96
CA ARG A 81 2.40 44.86 38.04
C ARG A 81 3.45 43.74 37.94
N ARG A 82 4.70 44.22 37.91
CA ARG A 82 5.89 43.84 38.69
C ARG A 82 6.42 42.40 38.60
N GLY A 83 7.67 42.34 38.11
CA GLY A 83 8.50 41.15 38.10
C GLY A 83 9.04 40.77 39.48
N VAL A 84 9.43 39.50 39.54
CA VAL A 84 10.27 38.93 40.60
C VAL A 84 11.36 38.13 39.91
N ALA A 85 12.59 38.55 40.16
CA ALA A 85 13.80 37.87 39.72
C ALA A 85 13.94 36.53 40.47
N GLY A 86 13.93 35.42 39.73
CA GLY A 86 14.24 34.09 40.23
C GLY A 86 15.61 33.64 39.72
N ARG A 87 16.60 33.61 40.62
CA ARG A 87 17.93 33.03 40.41
C ARG A 87 17.82 31.56 40.01
N TYR A 88 18.27 31.19 38.82
CA TYR A 88 18.57 29.80 38.48
C TYR A 88 19.99 29.45 38.91
N LEU A 89 20.11 28.53 39.87
CA LEU A 89 21.34 27.84 40.22
C LEU A 89 21.77 26.96 39.03
N ARG A 90 22.99 27.21 38.54
CA ARG A 90 23.67 26.38 37.55
C ARG A 90 24.11 25.08 38.21
N HIS A 91 23.55 23.95 37.79
CA HIS A 91 24.20 22.65 37.97
C HIS A 91 25.18 22.39 36.81
N PRO A 92 26.41 21.92 37.07
CA PRO A 92 27.34 21.54 36.02
C PRO A 92 26.86 20.24 35.36
N ARG A 93 26.47 20.32 34.08
CA ARG A 93 26.29 19.13 33.23
C ARG A 93 27.66 18.57 32.89
N ARG A 94 27.93 17.34 33.33
CA ARG A 94 29.03 16.52 32.80
C ARG A 94 28.82 16.32 31.29
N PRO A 95 29.86 16.46 30.44
CA PRO A 95 29.76 16.12 29.03
C PRO A 95 29.56 14.61 28.89
N VAL A 96 28.44 14.22 28.28
CA VAL A 96 28.22 12.87 27.78
C VAL A 96 29.04 12.74 26.51
N ALA A 97 30.01 11.84 26.51
CA ALA A 97 30.81 11.54 25.33
C ALA A 97 29.89 11.05 24.20
N CYS A 98 29.93 11.75 23.07
CA CYS A 98 29.37 11.25 21.81
C CYS A 98 30.09 9.97 21.43
N GLY A 99 29.36 8.85 21.43
CA GLY A 99 29.83 7.62 20.81
C GLY A 99 30.05 7.81 19.30
N PRO A 100 30.80 6.90 18.65
CA PRO A 100 31.09 6.99 17.22
C PRO A 100 29.79 7.07 16.41
N ALA A 101 29.78 7.95 15.41
CA ALA A 101 28.67 8.12 14.49
C ALA A 101 28.27 6.76 13.90
N ALA A 102 26.97 6.46 13.96
CA ALA A 102 26.41 5.31 13.27
C ALA A 102 26.81 5.36 11.77
N PRO A 103 27.05 4.21 11.13
CA PRO A 103 27.35 4.16 9.69
C PRO A 103 26.26 4.93 8.94
N GLY A 104 26.70 5.87 8.11
CA GLY A 104 25.85 6.81 7.41
C GLY A 104 24.72 6.10 6.66
N PHE A 105 23.54 6.72 6.65
CA PHE A 105 22.46 6.34 5.75
C PHE A 105 23.05 6.19 4.34
N GLY A 106 22.89 4.99 3.75
CA GLY A 106 23.39 4.72 2.41
C GLY A 106 22.95 5.85 1.47
N VAL A 107 23.94 6.60 0.99
CA VAL A 107 23.74 7.64 -0.01
C VAL A 107 23.11 6.93 -1.22
N ILE A 108 21.90 7.33 -1.63
CA ILE A 108 21.34 6.90 -2.91
C ILE A 108 22.42 7.20 -3.95
N PRO A 109 22.91 6.22 -4.73
CA PRO A 109 24.04 6.41 -5.62
C PRO A 109 23.90 7.70 -6.43
N ALA A 110 24.88 8.59 -6.30
CA ALA A 110 24.89 9.89 -6.98
C ALA A 110 25.03 9.75 -8.52
N ASP A 111 25.34 8.54 -9.00
CA ASP A 111 25.39 8.20 -10.43
C ASP A 111 24.01 7.96 -11.05
N MET A 112 22.92 8.08 -10.29
CA MET A 112 21.56 8.23 -10.83
C MET A 112 21.34 9.62 -11.47
N ALA A 113 22.41 10.31 -11.89
CA ALA A 113 22.33 11.50 -12.72
C ALA A 113 21.47 11.15 -13.94
N SER A 114 20.23 11.66 -13.93
CA SER A 114 19.25 11.39 -14.95
C SER A 114 19.86 11.75 -16.30
N VAL A 115 20.02 10.75 -17.16
CA VAL A 115 20.02 11.05 -18.59
C VAL A 115 18.67 11.74 -18.81
N ASP A 116 18.70 12.98 -19.28
CA ASP A 116 17.51 13.75 -19.63
C ASP A 116 16.82 13.08 -20.84
N VAL A 117 16.19 11.93 -20.58
CA VAL A 117 15.41 11.22 -21.59
C VAL A 117 14.09 11.95 -21.69
N VAL A 118 13.96 12.78 -22.72
CA VAL A 118 12.68 13.38 -23.10
C VAL A 118 11.77 12.26 -23.61
N PRO A 119 10.61 11.98 -22.97
CA PRO A 119 9.73 10.94 -23.44
C PRO A 119 9.20 11.23 -24.84
N THR A 120 9.12 10.20 -25.69
CA THR A 120 8.54 10.29 -27.03
C THR A 120 7.02 10.45 -26.96
N ASP A 121 6.40 11.02 -28.00
CA ASP A 121 4.94 11.13 -28.07
C ASP A 121 4.24 9.77 -28.02
N GLU A 122 4.88 8.72 -28.55
CA GLU A 122 4.38 7.34 -28.45
C GLU A 122 4.31 6.86 -27.00
N ALA A 123 5.38 7.08 -26.21
CA ALA A 123 5.39 6.72 -24.79
C ALA A 123 4.31 7.50 -24.01
N LEU A 124 4.13 8.79 -24.31
CA LEU A 124 3.06 9.60 -23.71
C LEU A 124 1.68 9.09 -24.09
N ALA A 125 1.46 8.74 -25.36
CA ALA A 125 0.18 8.21 -25.83
C ALA A 125 -0.18 6.88 -25.14
N ILE A 126 0.80 6.00 -24.93
CA ILE A 126 0.61 4.75 -24.17
C ILE A 126 0.18 5.04 -22.73
N VAL A 127 0.85 5.98 -22.05
CA VAL A 127 0.52 6.40 -20.68
C VAL A 127 -0.90 6.95 -20.61
N VAL A 128 -1.27 7.85 -21.53
CA VAL A 128 -2.61 8.44 -21.58
C VAL A 128 -3.66 7.37 -21.86
N ALA A 129 -3.42 6.47 -22.82
CA ALA A 129 -4.33 5.39 -23.15
C ALA A 129 -4.61 4.49 -21.95
N ARG A 130 -3.59 4.17 -21.13
CA ARG A 130 -3.77 3.40 -19.90
C ARG A 130 -4.51 4.19 -18.82
N ALA A 131 -4.15 5.45 -18.59
CA ALA A 131 -4.85 6.30 -17.61
C ALA A 131 -6.35 6.37 -17.92
N ARG A 132 -6.72 6.54 -19.20
CA ARG A 132 -8.12 6.60 -19.64
C ARG A 132 -8.94 5.32 -19.44
N ARG A 133 -8.31 4.18 -19.14
CA ARG A 133 -9.04 2.93 -18.82
C ARG A 133 -9.71 2.98 -17.44
N ILE A 134 -9.18 3.77 -16.51
CA ILE A 134 -9.85 4.05 -15.24
C ILE A 134 -10.98 5.06 -15.53
N PRO A 135 -12.24 4.84 -15.11
CA PRO A 135 -13.32 5.82 -15.32
C PRO A 135 -13.25 7.04 -14.39
N ASP A 136 -13.62 8.22 -14.90
CA ASP A 136 -13.54 9.49 -14.15
C ASP A 136 -14.36 9.52 -12.86
N ARG A 137 -15.47 8.77 -12.80
CA ARG A 137 -16.30 8.66 -11.59
C ARG A 137 -15.57 8.10 -10.36
N TYR A 138 -14.40 7.48 -10.55
CA TYR A 138 -13.55 6.97 -9.47
C TYR A 138 -12.38 7.89 -9.12
N ARG A 139 -12.30 9.06 -9.78
CA ARG A 139 -11.22 10.03 -9.57
C ARG A 139 -11.66 11.14 -8.64
N THR A 140 -10.67 11.72 -7.98
CA THR A 140 -10.81 12.98 -7.23
C THR A 140 -9.67 13.89 -7.66
N PHE A 141 -9.97 14.87 -8.51
CA PHE A 141 -8.97 15.75 -9.11
C PHE A 141 -8.62 16.89 -8.14
N THR A 142 -7.53 16.72 -7.38
CA THR A 142 -7.14 17.67 -6.31
C THR A 142 -5.70 18.14 -6.43
N GLU A 143 -4.86 17.48 -7.24
CA GLU A 143 -3.46 17.88 -7.38
C GLU A 143 -3.33 19.02 -8.38
N SER A 144 -2.69 20.11 -8.00
CA SER A 144 -2.38 21.21 -8.92
C SER A 144 -1.17 20.90 -9.80
N ARG A 145 -0.95 21.70 -10.85
CA ARG A 145 0.30 21.70 -11.64
C ARG A 145 1.54 21.87 -10.74
N GLU A 146 1.48 22.75 -9.75
CA GLU A 146 2.59 22.95 -8.81
C GLU A 146 2.93 21.66 -8.04
N SER A 147 1.90 20.95 -7.54
CA SER A 147 2.08 19.66 -6.88
C SER A 147 2.63 18.60 -7.84
N ALA A 148 2.12 18.53 -9.07
CA ALA A 148 2.62 17.62 -10.11
C ALA A 148 4.13 17.83 -10.36
N ARG A 149 4.55 19.08 -10.53
CA ARG A 149 5.97 19.43 -10.71
C ARG A 149 6.82 19.11 -9.48
N ARG A 150 6.37 19.53 -8.30
CA ARG A 150 7.17 19.39 -7.06
C ARG A 150 7.28 17.94 -6.59
N LEU A 151 6.18 17.19 -6.59
CA LEU A 151 6.09 15.87 -5.99
C LEU A 151 6.32 14.74 -6.99
N HIS A 152 5.85 14.90 -8.24
CA HIS A 152 5.95 13.88 -9.29
C HIS A 152 7.03 14.16 -10.32
N ARG A 153 7.76 15.28 -10.17
CA ARG A 153 8.83 15.71 -11.09
C ARG A 153 8.37 15.78 -12.54
N MET A 154 7.12 16.18 -12.75
CA MET A 154 6.55 16.42 -14.07
C MET A 154 6.68 17.90 -14.43
N PRO A 155 7.60 18.29 -15.31
CA PRO A 155 7.69 19.68 -15.77
C PRO A 155 6.43 20.08 -16.54
N ASP A 156 6.17 21.39 -16.61
CA ASP A 156 4.92 21.91 -17.18
C ASP A 156 4.78 21.55 -18.66
N GLU A 157 5.88 21.53 -19.42
CA GLU A 157 5.89 21.13 -20.83
C GLU A 157 5.49 19.66 -21.03
N LEU A 158 5.85 18.78 -20.09
CA LEU A 158 5.44 17.38 -20.11
C LEU A 158 3.95 17.26 -19.79
N LEU A 159 3.45 18.02 -18.81
CA LEU A 159 2.03 18.05 -18.48
C LEU A 159 1.19 18.57 -19.64
N ASP A 160 1.63 19.63 -20.31
CA ASP A 160 0.93 20.19 -21.47
C ASP A 160 0.86 19.17 -22.62
N ARG A 161 1.94 18.41 -22.86
CA ARG A 161 1.94 17.31 -23.85
C ARG A 161 0.99 16.17 -23.45
N LEU A 162 0.97 15.77 -22.18
CA LEU A 162 0.03 14.76 -21.68
C LEU A 162 -1.43 15.24 -21.83
N LEU A 163 -1.72 16.49 -21.46
CA LEU A 163 -3.04 17.10 -21.61
C LEU A 163 -3.48 17.17 -23.08
N ALA A 164 -2.58 17.56 -24.00
CA ALA A 164 -2.85 17.60 -25.43
C ALA A 164 -3.22 16.22 -26.00
N LEU A 165 -2.69 15.15 -25.42
CA LEU A 165 -3.02 13.76 -25.77
C LEU A 165 -4.30 13.23 -25.07
N GLY A 166 -4.91 14.02 -24.18
CA GLY A 166 -6.14 13.69 -23.47
C GLY A 166 -5.93 13.00 -22.12
N PHE A 167 -4.86 13.34 -21.39
CA PHE A 167 -4.66 12.88 -20.03
C PHE A 167 -5.83 13.31 -19.11
N PRO A 168 -6.39 12.41 -18.27
CA PRO A 168 -7.51 12.75 -17.39
C PRO A 168 -7.19 13.90 -16.44
N HIS A 169 -8.08 14.90 -16.40
CA HIS A 169 -7.97 16.05 -15.52
C HIS A 169 -9.36 16.59 -15.13
N GLY A 170 -9.41 17.30 -14.02
CA GLY A 170 -10.48 18.21 -13.65
C GLY A 170 -10.01 19.65 -13.80
N THR A 171 -10.84 20.59 -13.35
CA THR A 171 -10.54 22.02 -13.35
C THR A 171 -10.91 22.64 -12.02
N ASP A 172 -10.04 23.47 -11.46
CA ASP A 172 -10.33 24.39 -10.35
C ASP A 172 -10.26 25.81 -10.89
N GLY A 173 -11.43 26.40 -11.18
CA GLY A 173 -11.53 27.61 -11.99
C GLY A 173 -11.01 27.37 -13.41
N THR A 174 -9.87 28.00 -13.74
CA THR A 174 -9.20 27.85 -15.04
C THR A 174 -7.99 26.91 -14.99
N GLU A 175 -7.56 26.50 -13.80
CA GLU A 175 -6.36 25.71 -13.64
C GLU A 175 -6.70 24.21 -13.66
N PRO A 176 -5.97 23.39 -14.44
CA PRO A 176 -6.20 21.95 -14.44
C PRO A 176 -5.77 21.33 -13.12
N THR A 177 -6.59 20.42 -12.62
CA THR A 177 -6.30 19.58 -11.47
C THR A 177 -6.23 18.11 -11.86
N PHE A 178 -5.41 17.34 -11.15
CA PHE A 178 -5.10 15.96 -11.50
C PHE A 178 -5.46 15.01 -10.38
N TYR A 179 -5.71 13.76 -10.77
CA TYR A 179 -5.86 12.68 -9.81
C TYR A 179 -4.47 12.16 -9.42
N THR A 180 -4.18 12.10 -8.11
CA THR A 180 -2.84 11.76 -7.60
C THR A 180 -2.32 10.41 -8.12
N ASN A 181 -3.19 9.39 -8.26
CA ASN A 181 -2.74 8.08 -8.74
C ASN A 181 -2.40 8.10 -10.24
N ASP A 182 -3.10 8.88 -11.06
CA ASP A 182 -2.75 9.00 -12.48
C ASP A 182 -1.37 9.64 -12.65
N LEU A 183 -1.09 10.72 -11.91
CA LEU A 183 0.24 11.34 -11.90
C LEU A 183 1.32 10.36 -11.46
N ARG A 184 1.06 9.54 -10.42
CA ARG A 184 2.03 8.53 -9.97
C ARG A 184 2.27 7.44 -10.99
N ASN A 185 1.21 6.91 -11.61
CA ASN A 185 1.30 5.86 -12.62
C ASN A 185 2.07 6.37 -13.86
N ALA A 186 1.75 7.59 -14.33
CA ALA A 186 2.46 8.23 -15.43
C ALA A 186 3.93 8.50 -15.10
N CYS A 187 4.22 8.97 -13.88
CA CYS A 187 5.59 9.21 -13.41
C CYS A 187 6.45 7.94 -13.48
N GLU A 188 5.89 6.82 -13.03
CA GLU A 188 6.58 5.53 -13.00
C GLU A 188 6.78 4.95 -14.40
N GLU A 189 5.76 4.99 -15.25
CA GLU A 189 5.82 4.47 -16.61
C GLU A 189 6.77 5.28 -17.50
N LEU A 190 6.82 6.60 -17.34
CA LEU A 190 7.77 7.48 -18.05
C LEU A 190 9.17 7.47 -17.44
N GLY A 191 9.33 6.77 -16.32
CA GLY A 191 10.60 6.64 -15.63
C GLY A 191 11.18 7.92 -15.06
N LEU A 192 10.33 8.86 -14.63
CA LEU A 192 10.77 10.12 -14.05
C LEU A 192 11.44 9.91 -12.68
N PRO A 193 12.42 10.75 -12.30
CA PRO A 193 13.20 10.61 -11.06
C PRO A 193 12.39 11.05 -9.83
N SER A 194 11.35 10.29 -9.47
CA SER A 194 10.49 10.56 -8.32
C SER A 194 10.88 9.74 -7.10
N PRO A 195 10.48 10.18 -5.88
CA PRO A 195 10.62 9.37 -4.67
C PRO A 195 10.02 7.96 -4.80
N GLN A 196 8.97 7.81 -5.60
CA GLN A 196 8.34 6.53 -5.88
C GLN A 196 9.24 5.64 -6.74
N ARG A 197 9.84 6.18 -7.80
CA ARG A 197 10.84 5.44 -8.59
C ARG A 197 12.03 5.03 -7.73
N SER A 198 12.51 5.89 -6.84
CA SER A 198 13.55 5.51 -5.87
C SER A 198 13.09 4.34 -4.98
N ALA A 199 11.86 4.37 -4.45
CA ALA A 199 11.33 3.26 -3.65
C ALA A 199 11.27 1.93 -4.43
N ILE A 200 10.89 1.99 -5.70
CA ILE A 200 10.88 0.84 -6.62
C ILE A 200 12.28 0.28 -6.83
N MET A 201 13.30 1.12 -7.09
CA MET A 201 14.68 0.65 -7.24
C MET A 201 15.14 -0.12 -5.99
N LEU A 202 14.73 0.35 -4.81
CA LEU A 202 15.06 -0.28 -3.54
C LEU A 202 14.32 -1.62 -3.31
N MET A 203 13.21 -1.87 -4.01
CA MET A 203 12.56 -3.19 -4.04
C MET A 203 13.45 -4.23 -4.72
N GLY A 204 14.11 -3.88 -5.82
CA GLY A 204 15.05 -4.78 -6.50
C GLY A 204 16.17 -5.26 -5.57
N ALA A 205 16.81 -4.31 -4.88
CA ALA A 205 17.87 -4.63 -3.92
C ALA A 205 17.39 -5.55 -2.78
N ALA A 206 16.15 -5.38 -2.32
CA ALA A 206 15.57 -6.23 -1.28
C ALA A 206 15.31 -7.66 -1.76
N LEU A 207 14.83 -7.81 -3.00
CA LEU A 207 14.63 -9.12 -3.64
C LEU A 207 15.95 -9.85 -3.79
N GLU A 208 16.97 -9.17 -4.30
CA GLU A 208 18.30 -9.74 -4.43
C GLU A 208 18.91 -10.15 -3.07
N ALA A 209 18.76 -9.31 -2.04
CA ALA A 209 19.20 -9.65 -0.70
C ALA A 209 18.48 -10.90 -0.18
N GLY A 210 17.16 -11.01 -0.41
CA GLY A 210 16.36 -12.19 -0.08
C GLY A 210 16.81 -13.45 -0.81
N ALA A 211 17.29 -13.34 -2.04
CA ALA A 211 17.83 -14.46 -2.81
C ALA A 211 19.26 -14.86 -2.38
N ARG A 212 20.07 -13.93 -1.85
CA ARG A 212 21.46 -14.19 -1.44
C ARG A 212 21.61 -14.66 0.01
N GLU A 213 20.87 -14.06 0.93
CA GLU A 213 21.00 -14.31 2.38
C GLU A 213 20.12 -15.48 2.82
N THR A 214 20.67 -16.51 3.48
CA THR A 214 19.89 -17.65 4.01
C THR A 214 18.90 -17.22 5.11
N VAL A 215 19.25 -16.20 5.88
CA VAL A 215 18.39 -15.54 6.85
C VAL A 215 18.49 -14.04 6.64
N VAL A 216 17.36 -13.41 6.31
CA VAL A 216 17.25 -11.96 6.15
C VAL A 216 16.86 -11.37 7.49
N ARG A 217 17.82 -10.75 8.18
CA ARG A 217 17.58 -10.00 9.42
C ARG A 217 17.46 -8.51 9.12
N ARG A 218 16.36 -7.89 9.56
CA ARG A 218 16.11 -6.45 9.36
C ARG A 218 15.57 -5.81 10.63
N THR A 219 15.88 -4.53 10.81
CA THR A 219 15.30 -3.70 11.87
C THR A 219 14.33 -2.70 11.22
N VAL A 220 13.08 -2.69 11.67
CA VAL A 220 12.02 -1.80 11.18
C VAL A 220 11.60 -0.85 12.29
N ASP A 221 11.81 0.45 12.09
CA ASP A 221 11.21 1.50 12.91
C ASP A 221 9.83 1.82 12.35
N LEU A 222 8.81 1.58 13.16
CA LEU A 222 7.44 1.92 12.88
C LEU A 222 7.11 3.24 13.57
N HIS A 223 6.75 4.25 12.78
CA HIS A 223 6.33 5.56 13.25
C HIS A 223 4.86 5.80 12.91
N ALA A 224 4.00 5.84 13.92
CA ALA A 224 2.60 6.20 13.77
C ALA A 224 2.41 7.73 13.82
N ARG A 225 1.44 8.24 13.06
CA ARG A 225 1.00 9.64 13.13
C ARG A 225 -0.45 9.71 13.58
N CYS A 226 -0.80 10.76 14.34
CA CYS A 226 -2.18 11.00 14.71
C CYS A 226 -2.99 11.33 13.43
N PRO A 227 -4.09 10.63 13.15
CA PRO A 227 -4.92 10.89 11.97
C PRO A 227 -5.72 12.21 12.07
N ALA A 228 -5.84 12.78 13.27
CA ALA A 228 -6.56 14.02 13.54
C ALA A 228 -5.74 14.90 14.52
N PRO A 229 -4.60 15.47 14.10
CA PRO A 229 -3.75 16.24 14.98
C PRO A 229 -4.50 17.44 15.60
N GLY A 230 -4.18 17.77 16.86
CA GLY A 230 -4.79 18.91 17.58
C GLY A 230 -5.97 18.56 18.49
N HIS A 231 -6.31 17.28 18.67
CA HIS A 231 -7.29 16.86 19.67
C HIS A 231 -6.74 16.98 21.10
N ASP A 232 -7.64 17.14 22.07
CA ASP A 232 -7.27 17.11 23.48
C ASP A 232 -6.80 15.71 23.93
N GLY A 233 -5.87 15.68 24.88
CA GLY A 233 -5.34 14.44 25.48
C GLY A 233 -4.23 13.75 24.69
N ASP A 234 -3.63 12.74 25.32
CA ASP A 234 -2.51 11.98 24.73
C ASP A 234 -3.00 11.05 23.62
N CYS A 235 -2.17 10.87 22.58
CA CYS A 235 -2.47 9.92 21.52
C CYS A 235 -2.44 8.45 22.02
N GLY A 236 -3.46 7.68 21.67
CA GLY A 236 -3.59 6.26 22.05
C GLY A 236 -3.34 5.32 20.88
N PHE A 237 -2.10 4.89 20.69
CA PHE A 237 -1.73 3.96 19.61
C PHE A 237 -1.72 2.49 20.06
N THR A 238 -2.19 1.62 19.19
CA THR A 238 -2.22 0.16 19.37
C THR A 238 -1.75 -0.53 18.09
N LEU A 239 -0.91 -1.56 18.22
CA LEU A 239 -0.48 -2.37 17.07
C LEU A 239 -1.61 -3.30 16.64
N ALA A 240 -1.64 -3.64 15.35
CA ALA A 240 -2.45 -4.75 14.85
C ALA A 240 -2.10 -6.06 15.59
N PRO A 241 -3.08 -6.92 15.92
CA PRO A 241 -2.81 -8.20 16.55
C PRO A 241 -1.83 -9.05 15.76
N SER A 242 -1.99 -9.11 14.43
CA SER A 242 -1.13 -9.84 13.49
C SER A 242 0.34 -9.43 13.56
N LEU A 243 0.61 -8.15 13.80
CA LEU A 243 1.95 -7.59 13.95
C LEU A 243 2.49 -7.85 15.35
N ALA A 244 1.67 -7.67 16.38
CA ALA A 244 2.05 -7.84 17.77
C ALA A 244 2.38 -9.30 18.13
N SER A 245 1.70 -10.27 17.51
CA SER A 245 1.91 -11.71 17.74
C SER A 245 2.68 -12.41 16.62
N ASN A 246 3.32 -11.65 15.71
CA ASN A 246 4.01 -12.24 14.58
C ASN A 246 5.28 -12.97 15.04
N ASN A 247 5.40 -14.27 14.73
CA ASN A 247 6.54 -15.09 15.14
C ASN A 247 7.86 -14.75 14.42
N ARG A 248 7.83 -13.90 13.38
CA ARG A 248 9.04 -13.41 12.71
C ARG A 248 9.66 -12.21 13.44
N VAL A 249 8.95 -11.60 14.39
CA VAL A 249 9.49 -10.53 15.24
C VAL A 249 10.30 -11.16 16.36
N THR A 250 11.62 -11.09 16.26
CA THR A 250 12.54 -11.63 17.27
C THR A 250 12.81 -10.64 18.39
N ARG A 251 12.60 -9.34 18.14
CA ARG A 251 12.74 -8.29 19.16
C ARG A 251 11.73 -7.16 18.96
N PHE A 252 11.07 -6.76 20.05
CA PHE A 252 10.22 -5.59 20.12
C PHE A 252 10.80 -4.57 21.10
N THR A 253 11.01 -3.33 20.68
CA THR A 253 11.52 -2.25 21.54
C THR A 253 10.64 -1.00 21.41
N PRO A 254 9.83 -0.65 22.44
CA PRO A 254 9.07 0.60 22.43
C PRO A 254 10.02 1.79 22.60
N MET A 255 9.88 2.81 21.76
CA MET A 255 10.72 4.02 21.77
C MET A 255 9.96 5.24 22.29
N SER A 256 8.69 5.38 21.92
CA SER A 256 7.74 6.37 22.44
C SER A 256 6.30 5.86 22.21
N ALA A 257 5.26 6.59 22.62
CA ALA A 257 3.86 6.17 22.37
C ALA A 257 3.52 5.96 20.89
N ALA A 258 4.19 6.66 19.97
CA ALA A 258 3.94 6.62 18.53
C ALA A 258 5.08 5.95 17.74
N HIS A 259 6.09 5.40 18.42
CA HIS A 259 7.27 4.83 17.79
C HIS A 259 7.69 3.53 18.49
N CYS A 260 7.83 2.46 17.72
CA CYS A 260 8.46 1.22 18.16
C CYS A 260 9.44 0.70 17.11
N ARG A 261 10.40 -0.09 17.57
CA ARG A 261 11.40 -0.76 16.74
C ARG A 261 11.20 -2.27 16.80
N LEU A 262 11.18 -2.91 15.64
CA LEU A 262 10.98 -4.33 15.45
C LEU A 262 12.25 -4.92 14.81
N THR A 263 12.78 -6.02 15.35
CA THR A 263 13.76 -6.85 14.63
C THR A 263 13.01 -8.05 14.05
N VAL A 264 13.17 -8.27 12.75
CA VAL A 264 12.47 -9.29 11.98
C VAL A 264 13.47 -10.22 11.34
N GLU A 265 13.19 -11.52 11.35
CA GLU A 265 13.97 -12.54 10.66
C GLU A 265 13.10 -13.33 9.69
N LEU A 266 13.48 -13.32 8.40
CA LEU A 266 12.83 -14.09 7.36
C LEU A 266 13.77 -15.16 6.81
N PRO A 267 13.26 -16.36 6.45
CA PRO A 267 14.04 -17.29 5.66
C PRO A 267 14.29 -16.71 4.26
N GLY A 268 15.54 -16.75 3.80
CA GLY A 268 15.95 -16.35 2.46
C GLY A 268 16.84 -17.42 1.80
N GLY A 269 17.59 -17.05 0.77
CA GLY A 269 18.56 -17.91 0.10
C GLY A 269 17.94 -19.02 -0.76
N ARG A 270 16.61 -19.09 -0.77
CA ARG A 270 15.85 -20.09 -1.51
C ARG A 270 15.45 -19.57 -2.87
N VAL A 271 15.88 -20.27 -3.91
CA VAL A 271 15.40 -20.07 -5.27
C VAL A 271 14.31 -21.11 -5.54
N SER A 272 13.06 -20.66 -5.50
CA SER A 272 11.91 -21.47 -5.93
C SER A 272 11.31 -20.88 -7.19
N GLN A 273 11.02 -21.73 -8.17
CA GLN A 273 10.26 -21.38 -9.37
C GLN A 273 8.99 -22.22 -9.43
N PHE A 274 7.89 -21.57 -9.77
CA PHE A 274 6.61 -22.22 -10.03
C PHE A 274 6.65 -22.91 -11.41
N THR A 275 6.12 -24.13 -11.48
CA THR A 275 6.07 -24.96 -12.69
C THR A 275 4.65 -25.50 -12.91
N GLY A 276 4.37 -26.12 -14.06
CA GLY A 276 3.08 -26.72 -14.38
C GLY A 276 1.90 -25.78 -14.18
N ALA A 277 0.84 -26.27 -13.54
CA ALA A 277 -0.39 -25.53 -13.27
C ALA A 277 -0.18 -24.21 -12.50
N HIS A 278 0.82 -24.16 -11.59
CA HIS A 278 1.16 -22.91 -10.90
C HIS A 278 1.71 -21.87 -11.86
N ARG A 279 2.59 -22.26 -12.79
CA ARG A 279 3.13 -21.34 -13.79
C ARG A 279 2.04 -20.85 -14.75
N GLU A 280 1.16 -21.75 -15.18
CA GLU A 280 0.03 -21.40 -16.05
C GLU A 280 -0.92 -20.40 -15.38
N LEU A 281 -1.21 -20.59 -14.09
CA LEU A 281 -1.98 -19.62 -13.30
C LEU A 281 -1.30 -18.25 -13.25
N LEU A 282 0.01 -18.19 -13.00
CA LEU A 282 0.74 -16.92 -12.93
C LEU A 282 0.80 -16.19 -14.27
N ALA A 283 0.84 -16.93 -15.38
CA ALA A 283 0.85 -16.37 -16.73
C ALA A 283 -0.45 -15.64 -17.10
N GLU A 284 -1.56 -15.83 -16.35
CA GLU A 284 -2.79 -15.03 -16.54
C GLU A 284 -2.57 -13.52 -16.29
N LEU A 285 -1.44 -13.13 -15.69
CA LEU A 285 -1.05 -11.74 -15.47
C LEU A 285 0.02 -11.21 -16.43
N ASP A 286 0.44 -11.99 -17.43
CA ASP A 286 1.51 -11.59 -18.38
C ASP A 286 1.13 -10.34 -19.18
N ASP A 287 -0.16 -10.15 -19.49
CA ASP A 287 -0.69 -8.99 -20.22
C ASP A 287 -1.27 -7.90 -19.32
N VAL A 288 -1.14 -8.05 -17.99
CA VAL A 288 -1.66 -7.10 -17.01
C VAL A 288 -0.57 -6.09 -16.64
N HIS A 289 -0.93 -4.81 -16.65
CA HIS A 289 -0.04 -3.74 -16.23
C HIS A 289 -0.32 -3.32 -14.79
N PHE A 290 0.75 -3.08 -14.03
CA PHE A 290 0.60 -2.47 -12.73
C PHE A 290 0.14 -1.02 -12.85
N ALA A 291 -0.86 -0.66 -12.07
CA ALA A 291 -1.33 0.70 -11.88
C ALA A 291 -1.90 0.83 -10.47
N ARG A 292 -1.64 1.97 -9.81
CA ARG A 292 -2.37 2.30 -8.59
C ARG A 292 -3.82 2.56 -8.93
N LEU A 293 -4.72 1.79 -8.33
CA LEU A 293 -6.16 1.87 -8.58
C LEU A 293 -6.88 2.63 -7.46
N PRO A 294 -8.02 3.28 -7.77
CA PRO A 294 -9.02 3.63 -6.77
C PRO A 294 -9.47 2.38 -6.01
N HIS A 295 -9.67 2.48 -4.69
CA HIS A 295 -10.07 1.35 -3.84
C HIS A 295 -11.29 0.59 -4.40
N ALA A 296 -12.29 1.31 -4.93
CA ALA A 296 -13.49 0.70 -5.49
C ALA A 296 -13.21 -0.22 -6.69
N LEU A 297 -12.12 -0.01 -7.42
CA LEU A 297 -11.70 -0.85 -8.55
C LEU A 297 -10.74 -1.96 -8.13
N ALA A 298 -9.98 -1.78 -7.04
CA ALA A 298 -9.09 -2.81 -6.51
C ALA A 298 -9.86 -4.08 -6.08
N ASP A 299 -11.14 -3.93 -5.71
CA ASP A 299 -12.04 -5.02 -5.34
C ASP A 299 -12.87 -5.58 -6.50
N ASP A 300 -12.66 -5.11 -7.74
CA ASP A 300 -13.41 -5.52 -8.92
C ASP A 300 -12.53 -6.40 -9.86
N PRO A 301 -12.63 -7.75 -9.77
CA PRO A 301 -11.90 -8.64 -10.67
C PRO A 301 -12.41 -8.59 -12.12
N GLY A 302 -13.60 -8.02 -12.38
CA GLY A 302 -14.07 -7.71 -13.73
C GLY A 302 -13.24 -6.59 -14.35
N PHE A 303 -13.00 -5.52 -13.59
CA PHE A 303 -12.16 -4.39 -14.05
C PHE A 303 -10.75 -4.85 -14.44
N LEU A 304 -10.08 -5.68 -13.63
CA LEU A 304 -8.75 -6.20 -13.97
C LEU A 304 -8.75 -6.94 -15.31
N ARG A 305 -9.74 -7.81 -15.54
CA ARG A 305 -9.85 -8.59 -16.78
C ARG A 305 -10.05 -7.70 -18.01
N ASP A 306 -10.92 -6.70 -17.89
CA ASP A 306 -11.30 -5.85 -19.02
C ASP A 306 -10.27 -4.75 -19.30
N ALA A 307 -9.79 -4.09 -18.25
CA ALA A 307 -8.85 -2.96 -18.36
C ALA A 307 -7.38 -3.40 -18.46
N LYS A 308 -7.06 -4.64 -18.07
CA LYS A 308 -5.69 -5.16 -17.95
C LYS A 308 -4.81 -4.28 -17.06
N LEU A 309 -5.40 -3.78 -15.97
CA LEU A 309 -4.76 -2.96 -14.96
C LEU A 309 -4.97 -3.61 -13.59
N ALA A 310 -3.91 -3.66 -12.79
CA ALA A 310 -3.96 -4.18 -11.43
C ALA A 310 -3.01 -3.43 -10.50
N ASP A 311 -3.39 -3.29 -9.23
CA ASP A 311 -2.44 -3.05 -8.15
C ASP A 311 -2.06 -4.38 -7.47
N CYS A 312 -1.25 -4.32 -6.41
CA CYS A 312 -0.80 -5.52 -5.70
C CYS A 312 -1.97 -6.31 -5.07
N GLN A 313 -3.03 -5.62 -4.62
CA GLN A 313 -4.18 -6.27 -4.01
C GLN A 313 -5.08 -6.95 -5.04
N SER A 314 -5.47 -6.23 -6.09
CA SER A 314 -6.33 -6.76 -7.15
C SER A 314 -5.66 -7.91 -7.92
N GLY A 315 -4.36 -7.80 -8.22
CA GLY A 315 -3.60 -8.88 -8.85
C GLY A 315 -3.52 -10.15 -8.00
N ALA A 316 -3.20 -10.00 -6.71
CA ALA A 316 -3.17 -11.12 -5.77
C ALA A 316 -4.54 -11.80 -5.65
N ARG A 317 -5.61 -11.00 -5.50
CA ARG A 317 -6.98 -11.50 -5.42
C ARG A 317 -7.37 -12.27 -6.66
N PHE A 318 -7.08 -11.73 -7.84
CA PHE A 318 -7.34 -12.38 -9.11
C PHE A 318 -6.67 -13.76 -9.18
N LEU A 319 -5.39 -13.89 -8.82
CA LEU A 319 -4.72 -15.20 -8.79
C LEU A 319 -5.41 -16.19 -7.85
N VAL A 320 -5.80 -15.75 -6.65
CA VAL A 320 -6.48 -16.60 -5.67
C VAL A 320 -7.84 -17.08 -6.19
N GLU A 321 -8.63 -16.20 -6.80
CA GLU A 321 -9.92 -16.53 -7.40
C GLU A 321 -9.79 -17.51 -8.58
N ARG A 322 -8.73 -17.36 -9.40
CA ARG A 322 -8.48 -18.20 -10.57
C ARG A 322 -7.85 -19.55 -10.21
N ALA A 323 -7.16 -19.67 -9.08
CA ALA A 323 -6.37 -20.85 -8.72
C ALA A 323 -7.15 -22.17 -8.78
N ALA A 324 -8.42 -22.17 -8.34
CA ALA A 324 -9.27 -23.36 -8.36
C ALA A 324 -9.46 -23.94 -9.77
N SER A 325 -9.53 -23.11 -10.83
CA SER A 325 -9.66 -23.62 -12.20
C SER A 325 -8.38 -24.29 -12.74
N TYR A 326 -7.25 -24.11 -12.06
CA TYR A 326 -5.97 -24.78 -12.35
C TYR A 326 -5.69 -25.95 -11.39
N GLY A 327 -6.61 -26.26 -10.46
CA GLY A 327 -6.36 -27.24 -9.41
C GLY A 327 -5.25 -26.82 -8.42
N VAL A 328 -4.98 -25.51 -8.30
CA VAL A 328 -3.98 -24.95 -7.41
C VAL A 328 -4.66 -24.45 -6.14
N SER A 329 -4.13 -24.83 -4.97
CA SER A 329 -4.53 -24.22 -3.70
C SER A 329 -3.81 -22.88 -3.55
N ALA A 330 -4.58 -21.81 -3.36
CA ALA A 330 -4.07 -20.46 -3.21
C ALA A 330 -4.77 -19.74 -2.05
N ARG A 331 -4.09 -18.74 -1.47
CA ARG A 331 -4.67 -17.83 -0.48
C ARG A 331 -4.09 -16.44 -0.58
N MET A 332 -4.85 -15.47 -0.08
CA MET A 332 -4.38 -14.10 0.06
C MET A 332 -3.31 -14.02 1.15
N ALA A 333 -2.37 -13.10 0.97
CA ALA A 333 -1.42 -12.69 1.99
C ALA A 333 -1.23 -11.17 1.95
N PHE A 334 -1.09 -10.60 3.14
CA PHE A 334 -0.82 -9.19 3.38
C PHE A 334 0.31 -9.04 4.37
N GLY A 335 1.16 -8.05 4.18
CA GLY A 335 2.24 -7.77 5.09
C GLY A 335 3.13 -6.63 4.64
N ILE A 336 4.44 -6.77 4.86
CA ILE A 336 5.43 -5.73 4.58
C ILE A 336 6.46 -6.26 3.60
N LEU A 337 6.73 -5.49 2.54
CA LEU A 337 7.89 -5.70 1.67
C LEU A 337 9.10 -5.01 2.29
N LEU A 338 10.09 -5.79 2.73
CA LEU A 338 11.24 -5.32 3.50
C LEU A 338 12.32 -4.66 2.62
N THR A 339 12.01 -3.47 2.12
CA THR A 339 12.96 -2.63 1.40
C THR A 339 13.65 -1.64 2.31
N GLN A 340 14.90 -1.29 1.99
CA GLN A 340 15.67 -0.27 2.70
C GLN A 340 15.79 0.99 1.85
N PRO A 341 15.77 2.20 2.44
CA PRO A 341 15.56 2.46 3.85
C PRO A 341 14.08 2.56 4.23
N PHE A 342 13.14 2.39 3.28
CA PHE A 342 11.70 2.56 3.53
C PHE A 342 10.90 1.37 3.02
N SER A 343 10.32 0.60 3.94
CA SER A 343 9.42 -0.49 3.59
C SER A 343 8.00 -0.01 3.36
N ASN A 344 7.22 -0.80 2.61
CA ASN A 344 5.82 -0.54 2.34
C ASN A 344 4.96 -1.74 2.71
N THR A 345 3.70 -1.47 3.04
CA THR A 345 2.68 -2.52 3.07
C THR A 345 2.46 -3.06 1.66
N HIS A 346 2.21 -4.36 1.57
CA HIS A 346 2.05 -5.05 0.29
C HIS A 346 1.08 -6.23 0.40
N ALA A 347 0.43 -6.58 -0.70
CA ALA A 347 -0.45 -7.74 -0.82
C ALA A 347 0.05 -8.65 -1.94
N TRP A 348 -0.05 -9.96 -1.76
CA TRP A 348 0.39 -10.97 -2.72
C TRP A 348 -0.45 -12.25 -2.57
N ALA A 349 -0.31 -13.19 -3.50
CA ALA A 349 -0.88 -14.52 -3.38
C ALA A 349 0.15 -15.49 -2.79
N GLU A 350 -0.27 -16.42 -1.94
CA GLU A 350 0.54 -17.59 -1.61
C GLU A 350 -0.06 -18.82 -2.29
N LEU A 351 0.80 -19.62 -2.92
CA LEU A 351 0.40 -20.86 -3.60
C LEU A 351 1.00 -22.06 -2.87
N ASP A 352 0.20 -23.11 -2.68
CA ASP A 352 0.64 -24.37 -2.10
C ASP A 352 1.40 -25.21 -3.14
N VAL A 353 2.65 -25.53 -2.85
CA VAL A 353 3.53 -26.36 -3.67
C VAL A 353 4.01 -27.52 -2.81
N GLY A 354 3.30 -28.64 -2.87
CA GLY A 354 3.66 -29.86 -2.14
C GLY A 354 3.52 -29.73 -0.62
N GLY A 355 2.52 -29.00 -0.13
CA GLY A 355 2.29 -28.76 1.29
C GLY A 355 3.02 -27.51 1.83
N GLU A 356 3.75 -26.80 0.98
CA GLU A 356 4.44 -25.58 1.33
C GLU A 356 3.83 -24.36 0.64
N TRP A 357 3.54 -23.32 1.42
CA TRP A 357 3.06 -22.03 0.91
C TRP A 357 4.23 -21.16 0.44
N LEU A 358 4.32 -20.94 -0.87
CA LEU A 358 5.31 -20.07 -1.49
C LEU A 358 4.70 -18.72 -1.88
N VAL A 359 5.50 -17.66 -1.84
CA VAL A 359 5.10 -16.31 -2.25
C VAL A 359 4.97 -16.24 -3.78
N ALA A 360 3.85 -15.76 -4.28
CA ALA A 360 3.62 -15.48 -5.68
C ALA A 360 3.27 -14.00 -5.87
N ASP A 361 4.17 -13.26 -6.51
CA ASP A 361 4.00 -11.85 -6.85
C ASP A 361 4.52 -11.54 -8.26
N PRO A 362 3.87 -12.09 -9.31
CA PRO A 362 4.32 -11.94 -10.69
C PRO A 362 4.24 -10.49 -11.16
N LEU A 363 3.29 -9.68 -10.65
CA LEU A 363 3.13 -8.28 -11.06
C LEU A 363 4.33 -7.45 -10.63
N SER A 364 4.76 -7.53 -9.37
CA SER A 364 5.91 -6.75 -8.93
C SER A 364 7.18 -7.18 -9.67
N LEU A 365 7.38 -8.47 -9.92
CA LEU A 365 8.54 -8.96 -10.68
C LEU A 365 8.52 -8.47 -12.13
N ALA A 366 7.39 -8.57 -12.82
CA ALA A 366 7.26 -8.11 -14.20
C ALA A 366 7.48 -6.60 -14.33
N VAL A 367 6.98 -5.83 -13.36
CA VAL A 367 7.12 -4.37 -13.30
C VAL A 367 8.56 -3.95 -13.05
N LEU A 368 9.22 -4.56 -12.07
CA LEU A 368 10.62 -4.28 -11.77
C LEU A 368 11.54 -4.66 -12.94
N ALA A 369 11.26 -5.78 -13.62
CA ALA A 369 11.97 -6.17 -14.82
C ALA A 369 11.77 -5.17 -15.98
N ARG A 370 10.52 -4.75 -16.24
CA ARG A 370 10.19 -3.77 -17.28
C ARG A 370 10.89 -2.43 -17.08
N TRP A 371 11.07 -2.02 -15.82
CA TRP A 371 11.77 -0.79 -15.47
C TRP A 371 13.30 -0.93 -15.43
N GLY A 372 13.84 -2.10 -15.79
CA GLY A 372 15.28 -2.37 -15.79
C GLY A 372 15.87 -2.48 -14.38
N VAL A 373 15.05 -2.69 -13.36
CA VAL A 373 15.49 -2.86 -11.96
C VAL A 373 15.96 -4.29 -11.69
N LEU A 374 15.34 -5.26 -12.35
CA LEU A 374 15.71 -6.68 -12.27
C LEU A 374 16.03 -7.20 -13.67
N ASP A 375 16.97 -8.14 -13.75
CA ASP A 375 17.14 -8.96 -14.95
C ASP A 375 15.95 -9.93 -15.09
N PRO A 376 15.14 -9.85 -16.17
CA PRO A 376 14.00 -10.73 -16.37
C PRO A 376 14.38 -12.21 -16.48
N ALA A 377 15.62 -12.54 -16.89
CA ALA A 377 16.08 -13.92 -16.96
C ALA A 377 16.35 -14.49 -15.54
N ALA A 378 16.94 -13.69 -14.66
CA ALA A 378 17.18 -14.05 -13.27
C ALA A 378 15.90 -14.01 -12.41
N TRP A 379 14.99 -13.09 -12.71
CA TRP A 379 13.74 -12.82 -11.97
C TRP A 379 12.50 -12.94 -12.86
N PRO A 380 12.20 -14.13 -13.41
CA PRO A 380 10.98 -14.32 -14.19
C PRO A 380 9.74 -14.20 -13.29
N PRO A 381 8.56 -13.82 -13.82
CA PRO A 381 7.33 -13.68 -13.04
C PRO A 381 6.90 -14.95 -12.27
N CYS A 382 7.34 -16.13 -12.73
CA CYS A 382 7.10 -17.41 -12.05
C CYS A 382 8.10 -17.74 -10.94
N ARG A 383 8.97 -16.81 -10.55
CA ARG A 383 9.89 -16.99 -9.42
C ARG A 383 9.23 -16.53 -8.11
N SER A 384 9.47 -17.26 -7.02
CA SER A 384 9.03 -16.82 -5.69
C SER A 384 10.03 -15.81 -5.09
N PRO A 385 9.59 -14.60 -4.67
CA PRO A 385 10.43 -13.57 -4.06
C PRO A 385 10.65 -13.78 -2.54
N HIS A 386 11.11 -14.97 -2.14
CA HIS A 386 11.39 -15.28 -0.73
C HIS A 386 12.39 -14.31 -0.07
N GLY A 387 12.32 -14.19 1.25
CA GLY A 387 13.23 -13.36 2.05
C GLY A 387 12.94 -11.87 2.04
N SER A 388 12.09 -11.37 1.14
CA SER A 388 11.70 -9.95 1.07
C SER A 388 10.29 -9.66 1.61
N HIS A 389 9.41 -10.67 1.63
CA HIS A 389 8.00 -10.54 2.02
C HIS A 389 7.76 -11.01 3.46
N TRP A 390 7.47 -10.07 4.35
CA TRP A 390 7.09 -10.37 5.73
C TRP A 390 5.57 -10.45 5.87
N LYS A 391 5.01 -11.67 5.87
CA LYS A 391 3.57 -11.91 6.07
C LYS A 391 3.11 -11.51 7.47
N LEU A 392 2.01 -10.76 7.52
CA LEU A 392 1.30 -10.40 8.74
C LEU A 392 -0.05 -11.12 8.83
N GLY A 393 -0.80 -11.20 7.74
CA GLY A 393 -2.13 -11.82 7.72
C GLY A 393 -2.59 -12.24 6.32
N GLU A 394 -3.85 -12.64 6.21
CA GLU A 394 -4.51 -12.99 4.93
C GLU A 394 -5.37 -11.84 4.39
N GLY A 395 -5.66 -10.83 5.20
CA GLY A 395 -6.43 -9.65 4.82
C GLY A 395 -5.66 -8.35 5.04
N VAL A 396 -5.99 -7.34 4.26
CA VAL A 396 -5.45 -5.98 4.43
C VAL A 396 -5.90 -5.42 5.78
N GLU A 397 -4.97 -4.93 6.58
CA GLU A 397 -5.28 -4.30 7.84
C GLU A 397 -4.34 -3.12 8.15
N ALA A 398 -4.81 -2.22 9.02
CA ALA A 398 -3.98 -1.13 9.51
C ALA A 398 -2.97 -1.64 10.54
N LEU A 399 -1.68 -1.44 10.28
CA LEU A 399 -0.59 -1.86 11.19
C LEU A 399 -0.69 -1.22 12.59
N VAL A 400 -1.21 -0.01 12.65
CA VAL A 400 -1.46 0.74 13.89
C VAL A 400 -2.84 1.35 13.85
N ARG A 401 -3.50 1.35 15.02
CA ARG A 401 -4.76 2.05 15.25
C ARG A 401 -4.58 3.13 16.31
N HIS A 402 -5.18 4.30 16.08
CA HIS A 402 -5.33 5.40 17.03
C HIS A 402 -6.79 5.48 17.47
N GLY A 403 -7.08 5.14 18.74
CA GLY A 403 -8.46 5.10 19.25
C GLY A 403 -9.39 4.20 18.40
N GLY A 404 -8.89 3.04 17.95
CA GLY A 404 -9.62 2.10 17.10
C GLY A 404 -9.61 2.42 15.59
N ARG A 405 -9.25 3.65 15.19
CA ARG A 405 -9.18 4.06 13.78
C ARG A 405 -7.80 3.78 13.18
N PRO A 406 -7.68 3.41 11.90
CA PRO A 406 -6.38 3.30 11.23
C PRO A 406 -5.53 4.57 11.40
N ALA A 407 -4.27 4.40 11.81
CA ALA A 407 -3.30 5.48 11.91
C ALA A 407 -2.32 5.41 10.72
N PRO A 408 -1.97 6.53 10.08
CA PRO A 408 -0.89 6.56 9.10
C PRO A 408 0.43 6.12 9.74
N VAL A 409 1.18 5.28 9.05
CA VAL A 409 2.48 4.78 9.51
C VAL A 409 3.57 5.04 8.48
N SER A 410 4.78 5.29 8.97
CA SER A 410 6.02 5.22 8.18
C SER A 410 6.85 4.05 8.68
N LEU A 411 7.42 3.27 7.77
CA LEU A 411 8.25 2.10 8.06
C LEU A 411 9.68 2.36 7.58
N ILE A 412 10.61 2.57 8.51
CA ILE A 412 12.02 2.81 8.19
C ILE A 412 12.81 1.55 8.49
N THR A 413 13.45 0.99 7.47
CA THR A 413 14.11 -0.32 7.56
C THR A 413 15.62 -0.18 7.44
N ARG A 414 16.34 -0.91 8.30
CA ARG A 414 17.80 -0.93 8.38
C ARG A 414 18.31 -2.36 8.41
N HIS A 415 19.60 -2.54 8.12
CA HIS A 415 20.29 -3.80 8.42
C HIS A 415 20.26 -4.03 9.93
N GLY A 416 19.97 -5.27 10.33
CA GLY A 416 19.88 -5.70 11.72
C GLY A 416 21.02 -6.59 12.14
#